data_AF-A0A971FQ48-F1
#
_entry.id   AF-A0A971FQ48-F1
#
_cell.length_a   1.000
_cell.length_b   1.000
_cell.length_c   1.000
_cell.angle_alpha   90.00
_cell.angle_beta   90.00
_cell.angle_gamma   90.00
#
_symmetry.space_group_name_H-M   'P 1'
#
loop_
_entity.id
_entity.type
_entity.pdbx_description
1 polymer ?
#
loop_
_entity_poly.entity_id
_entity_poly.type
_entity_poly.pdbx_seq_one_letter_code
_entity_poly.pdbx_strand_id
1 'polypeptide(L)'
;MKESKRPPVWKMVKEAVEAFGGKTTNIAVRDWILKKYPGTNTSTIACQIIVCTVNHSSRIHYPENRKPRKADGQYDFLFRPATGALVRYDPVLHGAWEIAEQEDGTLLVREGGEKPGPEGQEQSGFAAEAHLRDYLAKNLGIIENGLQLYVDEIGTVGVEYSTEIGRIDLLAVDKKEGLLVIELKVARGPDEVCGQIMRYVGWVKRHLANRKPVRGLIIARHISDRIRYALADIANVTAREYELHITLKATPHIDEDLK
;
A
#
# COMPACT_ATOMS: atom_id res chain seq x y z
N MET A 1 -3.46 10.69 53.56
CA MET A 1 -2.73 10.50 52.28
C MET A 1 -3.75 10.03 51.26
N LYS A 2 -3.96 10.77 50.17
CA LYS A 2 -4.90 10.32 49.12
C LYS A 2 -4.26 9.12 48.43
N GLU A 3 -4.80 7.92 48.63
CA GLU A 3 -4.49 6.76 47.79
C GLU A 3 -4.69 7.17 46.33
N SER A 4 -3.60 7.30 45.59
CA SER A 4 -3.67 7.63 44.17
C SER A 4 -4.34 6.46 43.46
N LYS A 5 -5.61 6.65 43.07
CA LYS A 5 -6.44 5.63 42.43
C LYS A 5 -5.69 5.11 41.20
N ARG A 6 -5.38 3.81 41.18
CA ARG A 6 -4.64 3.14 40.10
C ARG A 6 -5.24 3.54 38.74
N PRO A 7 -4.44 4.06 37.78
CA PRO A 7 -4.99 4.52 36.51
C PRO A 7 -5.51 3.34 35.69
N PRO A 8 -6.46 3.56 34.76
CA PRO A 8 -6.85 2.53 33.80
C PRO A 8 -5.66 2.12 32.92
N VAL A 9 -5.67 0.87 32.45
CA VAL A 9 -4.53 0.27 31.75
C VAL A 9 -4.14 1.05 30.47
N TRP A 10 -5.07 1.65 29.74
CA TRP A 10 -4.74 2.49 28.59
C TRP A 10 -3.87 3.71 28.95
N LYS A 11 -4.09 4.32 30.13
CA LYS A 11 -3.22 5.40 30.63
C LYS A 11 -1.84 4.88 30.97
N MET A 12 -1.75 3.68 31.56
CA MET A 12 -0.45 3.03 31.81
C MET A 12 0.31 2.78 30.51
N VAL A 13 -0.37 2.36 29.44
CA VAL A 13 0.20 2.19 28.10
C VAL A 13 0.70 3.52 27.53
N LYS A 14 -0.11 4.59 27.66
CA LYS A 14 0.29 5.94 27.22
C LYS A 14 1.54 6.42 27.94
N GLU A 15 1.57 6.32 29.27
CA GLU A 15 2.73 6.71 30.07
C GLU A 15 3.98 5.90 29.72
N ALA A 16 3.84 4.59 29.46
CA ALA A 16 4.97 3.73 29.08
C ALA A 16 5.59 4.20 27.75
N VAL A 17 4.76 4.49 26.75
CA VAL A 17 5.21 4.92 25.43
C VAL A 17 5.89 6.29 25.49
N GLU A 18 5.35 7.20 26.31
CA GLU A 18 5.96 8.51 26.58
C GLU A 18 7.32 8.36 27.28
N ALA A 19 7.46 7.43 28.22
CA ALA A 19 8.74 7.14 28.89
C ALA A 19 9.84 6.62 27.94
N PHE A 20 9.45 6.01 26.81
CA PHE A 20 10.37 5.57 25.75
C PHE A 20 10.57 6.63 24.64
N GLY A 21 10.14 7.88 24.85
CA GLY A 21 10.28 8.94 23.84
C GLY A 21 9.39 8.72 22.61
N GLY A 22 8.29 7.96 22.75
CA GLY A 22 7.33 7.74 21.69
C GLY A 22 7.70 6.66 20.66
N LYS A 23 8.77 5.88 20.87
CA LYS A 23 9.14 4.72 20.04
C LYS A 23 9.49 3.53 20.92
N THR A 24 8.79 2.40 20.77
CA THR A 24 8.91 1.26 21.69
C THR A 24 8.38 -0.04 21.04
N THR A 25 8.24 -1.10 21.84
CA THR A 25 7.67 -2.40 21.44
C THR A 25 6.59 -2.84 22.42
N ASN A 26 5.75 -3.81 22.03
CA ASN A 26 4.73 -4.38 22.92
C ASN A 26 5.34 -4.94 24.22
N ILE A 27 6.50 -5.60 24.10
CA ILE A 27 7.24 -6.21 25.22
C ILE A 27 7.75 -5.13 26.17
N ALA A 28 8.40 -4.10 25.62
CA ALA A 28 8.93 -2.99 26.42
C ALA A 28 7.81 -2.24 27.17
N VAL A 29 6.66 -2.01 26.54
CA VAL A 29 5.48 -1.43 27.20
C VAL A 29 4.99 -2.33 28.34
N ARG A 30 4.82 -3.63 28.09
CA ARG A 30 4.38 -4.59 29.12
C ARG A 30 5.32 -4.60 30.32
N ASP A 31 6.62 -4.74 30.08
CA ASP A 31 7.62 -4.87 31.14
C ASP A 31 7.73 -3.58 31.95
N TRP A 32 7.65 -2.43 31.28
CA TRP A 32 7.59 -1.13 31.95
C TRP A 32 6.35 -1.00 32.85
N ILE A 33 5.18 -1.41 32.36
CA ILE A 33 3.93 -1.38 33.14
C ILE A 33 4.01 -2.34 34.33
N LEU A 34 4.54 -3.56 34.16
CA LEU A 34 4.67 -4.52 35.26
C LEU A 34 5.65 -4.03 36.33
N LYS A 35 6.70 -3.32 35.93
CA LYS A 35 7.66 -2.71 36.86
C LYS A 35 7.04 -1.55 37.66
N LYS A 36 6.28 -0.66 36.99
CA LYS A 36 5.69 0.53 37.63
C LYS A 36 4.36 0.24 38.34
N TYR A 37 3.57 -0.68 37.80
CA TYR A 37 2.27 -1.11 38.30
C TYR A 37 2.23 -2.65 38.45
N PRO A 38 2.87 -3.20 39.48
CA PRO A 38 2.87 -4.65 39.74
C PRO A 38 1.46 -5.23 39.82
N GLY A 39 1.30 -6.48 39.36
CA GLY A 39 0.00 -7.18 39.33
C GLY A 39 -0.96 -6.71 38.24
N THR A 40 -0.54 -5.88 37.28
CA THR A 40 -1.36 -5.57 36.09
C THR A 40 -1.47 -6.82 35.22
N ASN A 41 -2.68 -7.18 34.79
CA ASN A 41 -2.90 -8.33 33.92
C ASN A 41 -2.26 -8.10 32.53
N THR A 42 -1.40 -9.03 32.11
CA THR A 42 -0.65 -8.94 30.84
C THR A 42 -1.54 -9.01 29.61
N SER A 43 -2.60 -9.82 29.63
CA SER A 43 -3.60 -9.88 28.57
C SER A 43 -4.37 -8.57 28.46
N THR A 44 -4.70 -7.93 29.59
CA THR A 44 -5.34 -6.60 29.58
C THR A 44 -4.42 -5.54 28.99
N ILE A 45 -3.11 -5.59 29.28
CA ILE A 45 -2.12 -4.69 28.64
C ILE A 45 -2.12 -4.91 27.12
N ALA A 46 -2.04 -6.17 26.67
CA ALA A 46 -2.02 -6.51 25.25
C ALA A 46 -3.30 -6.01 24.54
N CYS A 47 -4.47 -6.24 25.13
CA CYS A 47 -5.74 -5.71 24.62
C CYS A 47 -5.72 -4.20 24.51
N GLN A 48 -5.27 -3.48 25.55
CA GLN A 48 -5.27 -2.01 25.54
C GLN A 48 -4.27 -1.42 24.55
N ILE A 49 -3.15 -2.11 24.28
CA ILE A 49 -2.26 -1.74 23.16
C ILE A 49 -3.02 -1.82 21.83
N ILE A 50 -3.81 -2.87 21.60
CA ILE A 50 -4.63 -3.02 20.38
C ILE A 50 -5.68 -1.92 20.29
N VAL A 51 -6.44 -1.69 21.37
CA VAL A 51 -7.45 -0.61 21.43
C VAL A 51 -6.83 0.73 21.02
N CYS A 52 -5.62 1.00 21.51
CA CYS A 52 -4.98 2.29 21.33
C CYS A 52 -4.16 2.46 20.04
N THR A 53 -3.99 1.39 19.26
CA THR A 53 -3.23 1.41 18.01
C THR A 53 -4.16 1.68 16.82
N VAL A 54 -4.04 2.85 16.21
CA VAL A 54 -5.03 3.37 15.25
C VAL A 54 -5.14 2.53 13.98
N ASN A 55 -4.02 1.95 13.53
CA ASN A 55 -3.93 1.12 12.33
C ASN A 55 -4.04 -0.38 12.60
N HIS A 56 -4.51 -0.78 13.79
CA HIS A 56 -4.68 -2.18 14.14
C HIS A 56 -6.07 -2.68 13.76
N SER A 57 -6.17 -3.60 12.78
CA SER A 57 -7.45 -4.13 12.28
C SER A 57 -8.37 -4.66 13.39
N SER A 58 -7.83 -5.49 14.30
CA SER A 58 -8.61 -6.09 15.40
C SER A 58 -9.16 -5.10 16.43
N ARG A 59 -8.80 -3.80 16.37
CA ARG A 59 -9.30 -2.81 17.34
C ARG A 59 -10.82 -2.68 17.29
N ILE A 60 -11.46 -2.98 16.17
CA ILE A 60 -12.91 -2.94 15.94
C ILE A 60 -13.72 -3.90 16.84
N HIS A 61 -13.07 -4.92 17.43
CA HIS A 61 -13.75 -5.88 18.31
C HIS A 61 -13.91 -5.39 19.76
N TYR A 62 -13.33 -4.23 20.08
CA TYR A 62 -13.36 -3.68 21.44
C TYR A 62 -14.46 -2.62 21.59
N PRO A 63 -15.13 -2.53 22.76
CA PRO A 63 -16.26 -1.63 22.98
C PRO A 63 -16.00 -0.17 22.59
N GLU A 64 -14.78 0.33 22.81
CA GLU A 64 -14.36 1.70 22.51
C GLU A 64 -14.35 2.01 21.00
N ASN A 65 -14.24 0.98 20.17
CA ASN A 65 -13.97 1.05 18.73
C ASN A 65 -15.02 0.33 17.89
N ARG A 66 -16.06 -0.26 18.50
CA ARG A 66 -17.13 -1.00 17.82
C ARG A 66 -18.20 -0.06 17.25
N LYS A 67 -17.76 1.01 16.58
CA LYS A 67 -18.60 1.96 15.86
C LYS A 67 -17.76 2.75 14.84
N PRO A 68 -18.36 3.25 13.75
CA PRO A 68 -17.68 4.12 12.83
C PRO A 68 -17.23 5.42 13.52
N ARG A 69 -15.96 5.81 13.35
CA ARG A 69 -15.39 7.05 13.91
C ARG A 69 -14.00 7.36 13.34
N LYS A 70 -13.64 8.64 13.32
CA LYS A 70 -12.26 9.11 13.10
C LYS A 70 -11.38 8.76 14.31
N ALA A 71 -10.08 8.57 14.09
CA ALA A 71 -9.09 8.28 15.13
C ALA A 71 -8.55 9.57 15.77
N ASP A 72 -9.42 10.33 16.44
CA ASP A 72 -9.13 11.61 17.11
C ASP A 72 -9.47 11.60 18.61
N GLY A 73 -9.77 10.42 19.16
CA GLY A 73 -10.20 10.21 20.52
C GLY A 73 -9.06 9.95 21.50
N GLN A 74 -9.41 9.84 22.78
CA GLN A 74 -8.45 9.59 23.87
C GLN A 74 -7.67 8.28 23.75
N TYR A 75 -8.18 7.31 22.99
CA TYR A 75 -7.55 6.02 22.74
C TYR A 75 -6.64 6.07 21.50
N ASP A 76 -6.68 7.11 20.67
CA ASP A 76 -5.98 7.14 19.39
C ASP A 76 -4.59 7.76 19.51
N PHE A 77 -3.66 7.04 20.14
CA PHE A 77 -2.32 7.58 20.41
C PHE A 77 -1.15 6.66 20.02
N LEU A 78 -1.41 5.45 19.52
CA LEU A 78 -0.39 4.54 19.01
C LEU A 78 -0.55 4.27 17.52
N PHE A 79 0.58 4.10 16.85
CA PHE A 79 0.67 3.65 15.47
C PHE A 79 1.70 2.51 15.38
N ARG A 80 1.45 1.54 14.50
CA ARG A 80 2.33 0.39 14.29
C ARG A 80 3.00 0.46 12.92
N PRO A 81 4.28 0.88 12.83
CA PRO A 81 4.97 0.98 11.54
C PRO A 81 5.44 -0.38 11.01
N ALA A 82 5.70 -1.33 11.90
CA ALA A 82 6.12 -2.69 11.58
C ALA A 82 5.66 -3.66 12.68
N THR A 83 5.67 -4.97 12.40
CA THR A 83 5.32 -6.00 13.37
C THR A 83 6.14 -5.85 14.65
N GLY A 84 5.47 -5.79 15.80
CA GLY A 84 6.10 -5.66 17.12
C GLY A 84 6.58 -4.25 17.51
N ALA A 85 6.65 -3.31 16.57
CA ALA A 85 6.99 -1.91 16.83
C ALA A 85 5.75 -1.08 17.20
N LEU A 86 5.95 -0.09 18.06
CA LEU A 86 4.95 0.90 18.46
C LEU A 86 5.58 2.28 18.40
N VAL A 87 4.89 3.23 17.79
CA VAL A 87 5.24 4.65 17.86
C VAL A 87 4.05 5.48 18.30
N ARG A 88 4.30 6.69 18.80
CA ARG A 88 3.25 7.67 19.04
C ARG A 88 2.57 8.00 17.72
N TYR A 89 1.25 7.93 17.71
CA TYR A 89 0.48 8.32 16.55
C TYR A 89 0.54 9.84 16.34
N ASP A 90 0.74 10.20 15.08
CA ASP A 90 0.79 11.56 14.57
C ASP A 90 0.07 11.51 13.21
N PRO A 91 -1.14 12.09 13.09
CA PRO A 91 -1.90 12.06 11.84
C PRO A 91 -1.18 12.72 10.65
N VAL A 92 -0.28 13.67 10.90
CA VAL A 92 0.48 14.36 9.83
C VAL A 92 1.52 13.43 9.23
N LEU A 93 2.20 12.64 10.07
CA LEU A 93 3.24 11.70 9.62
C LEU A 93 2.69 10.34 9.18
N HIS A 94 1.64 9.87 9.84
CA HIS A 94 1.14 8.50 9.70
C HIS A 94 -0.16 8.38 8.91
N GLY A 95 -0.67 9.49 8.40
CA GLY A 95 -1.99 9.58 7.79
C GLY A 95 -3.10 9.65 8.84
N ALA A 96 -4.27 10.17 8.45
CA ALA A 96 -5.46 10.14 9.29
C ALA A 96 -6.08 8.73 9.22
N TRP A 97 -6.43 8.13 10.36
CA TRP A 97 -7.05 6.80 10.43
C TRP A 97 -8.49 6.89 10.89
N GLU A 98 -9.31 5.95 10.44
CA GLU A 98 -10.70 5.83 10.87
C GLU A 98 -11.14 4.37 10.95
N ILE A 99 -12.25 4.17 11.65
CA ILE A 99 -13.05 2.95 11.60
C ILE A 99 -14.27 3.27 10.73
N ALA A 100 -14.41 2.54 9.62
CA ALA A 100 -15.48 2.73 8.66
C ALA A 100 -16.43 1.53 8.66
N GLU A 101 -17.69 1.77 8.33
CA GLU A 101 -18.69 0.74 8.08
C GLU A 101 -18.68 0.37 6.59
N GLN A 102 -18.74 -0.93 6.30
CA GLN A 102 -18.88 -1.47 4.96
C GLN A 102 -20.36 -1.62 4.58
N GLU A 103 -20.63 -1.87 3.30
CA GLU A 103 -21.99 -2.07 2.79
C GLU A 103 -22.73 -3.25 3.46
N ASP A 104 -21.97 -4.24 3.93
CA ASP A 104 -22.49 -5.40 4.66
C ASP A 104 -22.66 -5.17 6.18
N GLY A 105 -22.44 -3.94 6.65
CA GLY A 105 -22.52 -3.56 8.07
C GLY A 105 -21.31 -3.98 8.91
N THR A 106 -20.27 -4.56 8.31
CA THR A 106 -19.03 -4.90 9.01
C THR A 106 -18.12 -3.67 9.15
N LEU A 107 -17.29 -3.65 10.20
CA LEU A 107 -16.35 -2.55 10.43
C LEU A 107 -14.98 -2.89 9.84
N LEU A 108 -14.32 -1.92 9.23
CA LEU A 108 -12.90 -1.99 8.87
C LEU A 108 -12.11 -0.81 9.44
N VAL A 109 -10.82 -1.03 9.66
CA VAL A 109 -9.85 0.03 9.94
C VAL A 109 -9.20 0.43 8.64
N ARG A 110 -9.24 1.72 8.30
CA ARG A 110 -8.58 2.26 7.11
C ARG A 110 -7.92 3.60 7.41
N GLU A 111 -6.98 3.98 6.57
CA GLU A 111 -6.48 5.35 6.54
C GLU A 111 -7.62 6.23 5.98
N GLY A 112 -8.26 7.00 6.87
CA GLY A 112 -9.42 7.82 6.63
C GLY A 112 -9.24 9.25 7.13
N GLY A 113 -9.19 10.15 6.15
CA GLY A 113 -9.50 11.55 6.24
C GLY A 113 -10.06 11.94 4.87
N GLU A 114 -10.98 12.89 4.84
CA GLU A 114 -11.15 13.66 3.61
C GLU A 114 -9.75 14.11 3.20
N LYS A 115 -9.20 13.52 2.13
CA LYS A 115 -8.44 14.37 1.24
C LYS A 115 -9.39 15.53 0.94
N PRO A 116 -9.01 16.80 1.03
CA PRO A 116 -9.64 17.74 0.13
C PRO A 116 -9.50 17.07 -1.23
N GLY A 117 -10.61 16.60 -1.78
CA GLY A 117 -10.58 16.21 -3.17
C GLY A 117 -10.16 17.48 -3.91
N PRO A 118 -9.17 17.45 -4.81
CA PRO A 118 -9.64 17.36 -6.16
C PRO A 118 -10.33 16.00 -6.29
N GLU A 119 -11.43 15.95 -7.01
CA GLU A 119 -12.03 14.70 -7.51
C GLU A 119 -11.06 13.98 -8.49
N GLY A 120 -9.80 13.80 -8.10
CA GLY A 120 -8.67 13.64 -8.99
C GLY A 120 -7.46 13.04 -8.29
N GLN A 121 -7.63 12.11 -7.32
CA GLN A 121 -6.51 11.29 -6.82
C GLN A 121 -6.66 9.80 -7.09
N GLU A 122 -7.86 9.21 -7.01
CA GLU A 122 -8.10 7.91 -7.66
C GLU A 122 -8.21 8.10 -9.17
N GLN A 123 -8.92 9.15 -9.62
CA GLN A 123 -8.88 9.56 -11.02
C GLN A 123 -7.46 9.95 -11.45
N SER A 124 -6.63 10.60 -10.63
CA SER A 124 -5.22 10.84 -10.99
C SER A 124 -4.34 9.61 -10.87
N GLY A 125 -4.63 8.67 -9.97
CA GLY A 125 -3.89 7.41 -9.85
C GLY A 125 -4.17 6.51 -11.04
N PHE A 126 -5.45 6.35 -11.39
CA PHE A 126 -5.92 5.66 -12.59
C PHE A 126 -5.50 6.40 -13.87
N ALA A 127 -5.64 7.72 -13.95
CA ALA A 127 -5.14 8.50 -15.08
C ALA A 127 -3.61 8.41 -15.17
N ALA A 128 -2.88 8.37 -14.05
CA ALA A 128 -1.45 8.17 -14.08
C ALA A 128 -1.07 6.72 -14.44
N GLU A 129 -1.84 5.70 -14.04
CA GLU A 129 -1.69 4.30 -14.48
C GLU A 129 -1.92 4.20 -15.99
N ALA A 130 -3.02 4.75 -16.49
CA ALA A 130 -3.36 4.79 -17.91
C ALA A 130 -2.31 5.58 -18.72
N HIS A 131 -1.89 6.76 -18.26
CA HIS A 131 -0.86 7.55 -18.92
C HIS A 131 0.50 6.85 -18.91
N LEU A 132 0.89 6.21 -17.80
CA LEU A 132 2.11 5.41 -17.72
C LEU A 132 2.04 4.22 -18.69
N ARG A 133 0.92 3.51 -18.72
CA ARG A 133 0.67 2.40 -19.63
C ARG A 133 0.81 2.84 -21.07
N ASP A 134 0.11 3.91 -21.47
CA ASP A 134 0.11 4.40 -22.84
C ASP A 134 1.50 4.91 -23.25
N TYR A 135 2.23 5.51 -22.30
CA TYR A 135 3.63 5.88 -22.51
C TYR A 135 4.52 4.66 -22.70
N LEU A 136 4.42 3.64 -21.84
CA LEU A 136 5.22 2.42 -21.93
C LEU A 136 4.88 1.59 -23.17
N ALA A 137 3.61 1.52 -23.56
CA ALA A 137 3.17 0.85 -24.79
C ALA A 137 3.86 1.41 -26.04
N LYS A 138 4.10 2.73 -26.06
CA LYS A 138 4.82 3.42 -27.14
C LYS A 138 6.35 3.34 -26.99
N ASN A 139 6.84 3.02 -25.79
CA ASN A 139 8.27 3.08 -25.45
C ASN A 139 8.75 1.79 -24.75
N LEU A 140 8.31 0.63 -25.24
CA LEU A 140 8.63 -0.68 -24.63
C LEU A 140 10.13 -0.96 -24.51
N GLY A 141 10.96 -0.31 -25.33
CA GLY A 141 12.42 -0.37 -25.25
C GLY A 141 13.00 0.07 -23.90
N ILE A 142 12.27 0.89 -23.12
CA ILE A 142 12.64 1.27 -21.74
C ILE A 142 12.60 0.05 -20.81
N ILE A 143 11.70 -0.89 -21.07
CA ILE A 143 11.56 -2.12 -20.29
C ILE A 143 12.61 -3.15 -20.75
N GLU A 144 12.62 -3.44 -22.04
CA GLU A 144 13.53 -4.41 -22.64
C GLU A 144 13.75 -4.09 -24.12
N ASN A 145 15.00 -4.13 -24.59
CA ASN A 145 15.31 -3.78 -25.97
C ASN A 145 14.68 -4.76 -26.97
N GLY A 146 13.88 -4.22 -27.89
CA GLY A 146 13.18 -4.96 -28.95
C GLY A 146 11.99 -5.78 -28.47
N LEU A 147 11.44 -5.42 -27.32
CA LEU A 147 10.11 -5.82 -26.90
C LEU A 147 9.06 -5.15 -27.83
N GLN A 148 8.05 -5.92 -28.24
CA GLN A 148 6.95 -5.48 -29.08
C GLN A 148 5.62 -5.79 -28.41
N LEU A 149 4.56 -5.02 -28.67
CA LEU A 149 3.23 -5.37 -28.19
C LEU A 149 2.79 -6.69 -28.84
N TYR A 150 2.21 -7.57 -28.03
CA TYR A 150 1.60 -8.78 -28.54
C TYR A 150 0.39 -8.41 -29.42
N VAL A 151 0.17 -9.19 -30.48
CA VAL A 151 -1.02 -9.07 -31.33
C VAL A 151 -1.55 -10.47 -31.54
N ASP A 152 -2.82 -10.71 -31.20
CA ASP A 152 -3.44 -12.01 -31.42
C ASP A 152 -3.94 -12.19 -32.87
N GLU A 153 -4.49 -13.37 -33.15
CA GLU A 153 -4.92 -13.79 -34.49
C GLU A 153 -6.01 -12.89 -35.10
N ILE A 154 -6.79 -12.20 -34.25
CA ILE A 154 -7.86 -11.28 -34.69
C ILE A 154 -7.41 -9.81 -34.69
N GLY A 155 -6.13 -9.54 -34.39
CA GLY A 155 -5.55 -8.22 -34.41
C GLY A 155 -5.69 -7.44 -33.11
N THR A 156 -6.11 -8.07 -32.00
CA THR A 156 -6.17 -7.40 -30.70
C THR A 156 -4.75 -7.13 -30.20
N VAL A 157 -4.47 -5.87 -29.92
CA VAL A 157 -3.16 -5.43 -29.43
C VAL A 157 -3.08 -5.63 -27.92
N GLY A 158 -1.90 -6.01 -27.42
CA GLY A 158 -1.60 -6.27 -26.01
C GLY A 158 -1.56 -5.02 -25.11
N VAL A 159 -2.53 -4.12 -25.23
CA VAL A 159 -2.75 -3.00 -24.32
C VAL A 159 -4.13 -3.17 -23.72
N GLU A 160 -4.24 -3.18 -22.38
CA GLU A 160 -5.49 -3.51 -21.70
C GLU A 160 -6.12 -4.82 -22.22
N TYR A 161 -5.26 -5.83 -22.42
CA TYR A 161 -5.63 -7.08 -23.06
C TYR A 161 -6.65 -7.83 -22.21
N SER A 162 -7.88 -7.93 -22.70
CA SER A 162 -9.00 -8.54 -21.99
C SER A 162 -8.91 -10.05 -22.02
N THR A 163 -9.10 -10.67 -20.85
CA THR A 163 -9.14 -12.12 -20.67
C THR A 163 -10.34 -12.50 -19.81
N GLU A 164 -10.66 -13.79 -19.74
CA GLU A 164 -11.74 -14.31 -18.88
C GLU A 164 -11.53 -14.04 -17.39
N ILE A 165 -10.28 -13.80 -16.97
CA ILE A 165 -9.88 -13.66 -15.56
C ILE A 165 -9.49 -12.23 -15.19
N GLY A 166 -9.78 -11.27 -16.06
CA GLY A 166 -9.46 -9.86 -15.90
C GLY A 166 -8.68 -9.28 -17.07
N ARG A 167 -8.15 -8.07 -16.87
CA ARG A 167 -7.51 -7.28 -17.92
C ARG A 167 -6.02 -7.12 -17.61
N ILE A 168 -5.18 -7.48 -18.57
CA ILE A 168 -3.72 -7.33 -18.47
C ILE A 168 -3.36 -5.92 -18.95
N ASP A 169 -2.59 -5.15 -18.16
CA ASP A 169 -2.23 -3.78 -18.56
C ASP A 169 -1.45 -3.74 -19.87
N LEU A 170 -0.36 -4.50 -19.96
CA LEU A 170 0.37 -4.71 -21.20
C LEU A 170 0.78 -6.19 -21.36
N LEU A 171 0.58 -6.70 -22.58
CA LEU A 171 1.07 -8.00 -23.02
C LEU A 171 2.02 -7.77 -24.19
N ALA A 172 3.24 -8.26 -24.05
CA ALA A 172 4.30 -8.02 -25.01
C ALA A 172 5.02 -9.32 -25.39
N VAL A 173 5.75 -9.27 -26.50
CA VAL A 173 6.60 -10.34 -27.01
C VAL A 173 8.04 -9.85 -27.13
N ASP A 174 9.00 -10.65 -26.67
CA ASP A 174 10.43 -10.36 -26.81
C ASP A 174 11.01 -10.93 -28.13
N LYS A 175 12.26 -10.57 -28.45
CA LYS A 175 12.94 -10.99 -29.69
C LYS A 175 13.06 -12.52 -29.86
N LYS A 176 12.86 -13.29 -28.79
CA LYS A 176 12.94 -14.76 -28.78
C LYS A 176 11.55 -15.38 -28.75
N GLU A 177 10.51 -14.62 -29.09
CA GLU A 177 9.12 -15.04 -29.06
C GLU A 177 8.59 -15.33 -27.63
N GLY A 178 9.32 -14.92 -26.58
CA GLY A 178 8.84 -15.04 -25.21
C GLY A 178 7.77 -14.00 -24.90
N LEU A 179 6.73 -14.39 -24.14
CA LEU A 179 5.68 -13.47 -23.73
C LEU A 179 6.03 -12.81 -22.40
N LEU A 180 5.71 -11.52 -22.28
CA LEU A 180 5.88 -10.73 -21.08
C LEU A 180 4.53 -10.11 -20.70
N VAL A 181 4.03 -10.52 -19.54
CA VAL A 181 2.86 -9.92 -18.88
C VAL A 181 3.37 -8.79 -18.01
N ILE A 182 2.84 -7.58 -18.17
CA ILE A 182 3.24 -6.41 -17.39
C ILE A 182 2.02 -5.90 -16.63
N GLU A 183 2.20 -5.67 -15.33
CA GLU A 183 1.20 -5.14 -14.42
C GLU A 183 1.71 -3.84 -13.81
N LEU A 184 0.91 -2.77 -13.87
CA LEU A 184 1.29 -1.44 -13.44
C LEU A 184 0.64 -1.09 -12.10
N LYS A 185 1.36 -0.36 -11.26
CA LYS A 185 0.80 0.16 -10.01
C LYS A 185 1.31 1.56 -9.67
N VAL A 186 0.45 2.56 -9.76
CA VAL A 186 0.82 3.97 -9.45
C VAL A 186 0.46 4.36 -8.02
N ALA A 187 -0.54 3.71 -7.39
CA ALA A 187 -0.98 4.00 -6.03
C ALA A 187 -0.73 2.84 -5.03
N ARG A 188 -0.64 3.18 -3.73
CA ARG A 188 -0.32 2.25 -2.62
C ARG A 188 -1.37 1.14 -2.46
N GLY A 189 -0.89 -0.08 -2.23
CA GLY A 189 -1.69 -1.26 -1.86
C GLY A 189 -0.86 -2.53 -2.00
N PRO A 190 -0.15 -2.97 -0.94
CA PRO A 190 0.67 -4.17 -1.00
C PRO A 190 -0.24 -5.39 -0.83
N ASP A 191 -0.29 -6.24 -1.86
CA ASP A 191 -0.38 -7.72 -1.81
C ASP A 191 -1.21 -8.29 -3.01
N GLU A 192 -2.20 -7.55 -3.53
CA GLU A 192 -3.05 -8.02 -4.65
C GLU A 192 -2.27 -8.20 -5.97
N VAL A 193 -1.27 -7.35 -6.22
CA VAL A 193 -0.53 -7.33 -7.49
C VAL A 193 0.20 -8.65 -7.76
N CYS A 194 0.68 -9.33 -6.72
CA CYS A 194 1.38 -10.61 -6.86
C CYS A 194 0.40 -11.71 -7.30
N GLY A 195 -0.78 -11.77 -6.69
CA GLY A 195 -1.81 -12.72 -7.10
C GLY A 195 -2.29 -12.45 -8.52
N GLN A 196 -2.46 -11.18 -8.88
CA GLN A 196 -2.91 -10.75 -10.21
C GLN A 196 -1.90 -11.13 -11.31
N ILE A 197 -0.63 -10.74 -11.17
CA ILE A 197 0.40 -11.08 -12.17
C ILE A 197 0.55 -12.60 -12.30
N MET A 198 0.49 -13.36 -11.19
CA MET A 198 0.58 -14.82 -11.23
C MET A 198 -0.60 -15.44 -11.99
N ARG A 199 -1.81 -14.91 -11.79
CA ARG A 199 -3.02 -15.37 -12.49
C ARG A 199 -2.89 -15.13 -13.99
N TYR A 200 -2.47 -13.93 -14.40
CA TYR A 200 -2.30 -13.57 -15.80
C TYR A 200 -1.19 -14.35 -16.47
N VAL A 201 0.00 -14.46 -15.86
CA VAL A 201 1.08 -15.31 -16.36
C VAL A 201 0.59 -16.76 -16.52
N GLY A 202 -0.18 -17.27 -15.55
CA GLY A 202 -0.75 -18.61 -15.61
C GLY A 202 -1.75 -18.79 -16.76
N TRP A 203 -2.59 -17.80 -17.03
CA TRP A 203 -3.56 -17.83 -18.12
C TRP A 203 -2.87 -17.70 -19.48
N VAL A 204 -1.95 -16.76 -19.64
CA VAL A 204 -1.17 -16.57 -20.88
C VAL A 204 -0.38 -17.83 -21.23
N LYS A 205 0.25 -18.48 -20.23
CA LYS A 205 0.94 -19.78 -20.41
C LYS A 205 0.04 -20.87 -21.01
N ARG A 206 -1.24 -20.89 -20.64
CA ARG A 206 -2.19 -21.95 -21.03
C ARG A 206 -2.89 -21.68 -22.36
N HIS A 207 -3.15 -20.41 -22.67
CA HIS A 207 -4.00 -20.03 -23.80
C HIS A 207 -3.23 -19.44 -24.98
N LEU A 208 -2.15 -18.70 -24.72
CA LEU A 208 -1.46 -17.92 -25.77
C LEU A 208 -0.03 -18.41 -26.04
N ALA A 209 0.65 -18.94 -25.03
CA ALA A 209 2.08 -19.13 -25.11
C ALA A 209 2.53 -20.23 -26.09
N ASN A 210 1.70 -21.23 -26.38
CA ASN A 210 2.08 -22.37 -27.23
C ASN A 210 3.50 -22.90 -26.91
N ARG A 211 3.76 -23.18 -25.63
CA ARG A 211 5.06 -23.63 -25.08
C ARG A 211 6.20 -22.59 -25.09
N LYS A 212 5.98 -21.36 -25.58
CA LYS A 212 6.91 -20.24 -25.45
C LYS A 212 7.05 -19.84 -23.98
N PRO A 213 8.21 -19.30 -23.55
CA PRO A 213 8.39 -18.85 -22.18
C PRO A 213 7.47 -17.66 -21.88
N VAL A 214 6.95 -17.61 -20.64
CA VAL A 214 6.12 -16.48 -20.17
C VAL A 214 6.67 -15.93 -18.88
N ARG A 215 6.97 -14.64 -18.89
CA ARG A 215 7.49 -13.85 -17.76
C ARG A 215 6.42 -12.89 -17.27
N GLY A 216 6.49 -12.54 -15.98
CA GLY A 216 5.73 -11.45 -15.37
C GLY A 216 6.65 -10.30 -14.98
N LEU A 217 6.18 -9.07 -15.13
CA LEU A 217 6.86 -7.87 -14.66
C LEU A 217 5.86 -6.95 -13.96
N ILE A 218 6.13 -6.63 -12.70
CA ILE A 218 5.42 -5.58 -11.97
C ILE A 218 6.21 -4.28 -12.11
N ILE A 219 5.54 -3.18 -12.48
CA ILE A 219 6.15 -1.84 -12.51
C ILE A 219 5.36 -0.93 -11.57
N ALA A 220 6.03 -0.36 -10.56
CA ALA A 220 5.37 0.53 -9.61
C ALA A 220 6.25 1.72 -9.20
N ARG A 221 5.67 2.75 -8.57
CA ARG A 221 6.49 3.85 -8.00
C ARG A 221 7.36 3.40 -6.83
N HIS A 222 6.90 2.39 -6.10
CA HIS A 222 7.59 1.84 -4.94
C HIS A 222 7.22 0.36 -4.77
N ILE A 223 8.22 -0.50 -4.64
CA ILE A 223 8.10 -1.94 -4.43
C ILE A 223 8.41 -2.25 -2.96
N SER A 224 7.36 -2.53 -2.19
CA SER A 224 7.50 -2.85 -0.77
C SER A 224 8.25 -4.18 -0.52
N ASP A 225 8.87 -4.32 0.65
CA ASP A 225 9.50 -5.59 1.04
C ASP A 225 8.53 -6.78 1.03
N ARG A 226 7.22 -6.57 1.24
CA ARG A 226 6.22 -7.64 1.12
C ARG A 226 6.18 -8.23 -0.30
N ILE A 227 6.16 -7.36 -1.31
CA ILE A 227 6.22 -7.78 -2.72
C ILE A 227 7.56 -8.47 -3.00
N ARG A 228 8.67 -7.93 -2.48
CA ARG A 228 9.99 -8.54 -2.64
C ARG A 228 10.06 -9.95 -2.05
N TYR A 229 9.51 -10.16 -0.85
CA TYR A 229 9.42 -11.47 -0.23
C TYR A 229 8.47 -12.41 -0.98
N ALA A 230 7.33 -11.91 -1.46
CA ALA A 230 6.38 -12.72 -2.23
C ALA A 230 6.97 -13.23 -3.56
N LEU A 231 7.91 -12.50 -4.15
CA LEU A 231 8.57 -12.87 -5.40
C LEU A 231 9.91 -13.59 -5.21
N ALA A 232 10.40 -13.75 -3.98
CA ALA A 232 11.77 -14.20 -3.71
C ALA A 232 12.13 -15.54 -4.39
N ASP A 233 11.19 -16.48 -4.41
CA ASP A 233 11.37 -17.82 -4.99
C ASP A 233 10.68 -17.98 -6.36
N ILE A 234 10.14 -16.91 -6.93
CA ILE A 234 9.40 -16.94 -8.21
C ILE A 234 10.33 -16.49 -9.35
N ALA A 235 11.03 -17.44 -9.95
CA ALA A 235 12.07 -17.16 -10.94
C ALA A 235 11.58 -16.43 -12.21
N ASN A 236 10.30 -16.54 -12.57
CA ASN A 236 9.75 -15.99 -13.82
C ASN A 236 8.89 -14.73 -13.63
N VAL A 237 8.88 -14.13 -12.43
CA VAL A 237 8.20 -12.86 -12.17
C VAL A 237 9.18 -11.91 -11.50
N THR A 238 9.28 -10.70 -12.02
CA THR A 238 10.18 -9.66 -11.50
C THR A 238 9.41 -8.39 -11.19
N ALA A 239 10.01 -7.50 -10.41
CA ALA A 239 9.44 -6.18 -10.11
C ALA A 239 10.48 -5.09 -10.39
N ARG A 240 10.02 -3.93 -10.85
CA ARG A 240 10.84 -2.74 -11.10
C ARG A 240 10.13 -1.50 -10.58
N GLU A 241 10.92 -0.55 -10.12
CA GLU A 241 10.44 0.78 -9.75
C GLU A 241 10.56 1.75 -10.93
N TYR A 242 9.68 2.74 -10.99
CA TYR A 242 9.78 3.86 -11.93
C TYR A 242 9.74 5.19 -11.19
N GLU A 243 10.47 6.17 -11.72
CA GLU A 243 10.49 7.56 -11.24
C GLU A 243 10.13 8.51 -12.38
N LEU A 244 9.41 9.59 -12.05
CA LEU A 244 9.06 10.65 -13.00
C LEU A 244 9.91 11.88 -12.69
N HIS A 245 10.75 12.28 -13.65
CA HIS A 245 11.48 13.54 -13.59
C HIS A 245 10.82 14.57 -14.51
N ILE A 246 10.34 15.67 -13.93
CA ILE A 246 9.84 16.83 -14.67
C ILE A 246 10.83 17.97 -14.45
N THR A 247 11.31 18.56 -15.54
CA THR A 247 12.17 19.75 -15.50
C THR A 247 11.52 20.86 -16.31
N LEU A 248 11.35 22.03 -15.70
CA LEU A 248 10.89 23.24 -16.39
C LEU A 248 12.09 24.10 -16.74
N LYS A 249 12.07 24.71 -17.92
CA LYS A 249 13.04 25.72 -18.32
C LYS A 249 12.33 27.07 -18.40
N ALA A 250 13.03 28.12 -17.94
CA ALA A 250 12.54 29.47 -18.12
C ALA A 250 12.60 29.81 -19.62
N THR A 251 11.49 30.33 -20.15
CA THR A 251 11.42 30.90 -21.49
C THR A 251 11.38 32.42 -21.32
N PRO A 252 12.29 33.18 -21.94
CA PRO A 252 12.25 34.64 -21.87
C PRO A 252 10.91 35.14 -22.42
N HIS A 253 10.34 36.16 -21.77
CA HIS A 253 9.23 36.90 -22.33
C HIS A 253 9.69 37.60 -23.61
N ILE A 254 8.84 37.58 -24.63
CA ILE A 254 8.99 38.51 -25.75
C ILE A 254 8.47 39.84 -25.21
N ASP A 255 9.37 40.75 -24.86
CA ASP A 255 8.99 42.14 -24.73
C ASP A 255 8.61 42.59 -26.15
N GLU A 256 7.31 42.81 -26.38
CA GLU A 256 6.89 43.54 -27.57
C GLU A 256 7.50 44.93 -27.44
N ASP A 257 8.56 45.19 -28.20
CA ASP A 257 9.10 46.52 -28.42
C ASP A 257 7.92 47.44 -28.82
N LEU A 258 7.47 48.24 -27.86
CA LEU A 258 6.68 49.44 -28.08
C LEU A 258 7.50 50.33 -29.02
N LYS A 259 7.21 50.25 -30.31
CA LYS A 259 7.51 51.27 -31.30
C LYS A 259 6.33 52.20 -31.48
#